data_AF-A0A0J9E5M0-F1
#
_entry.id   AF-A0A0J9E5M0-F1
#
_cell.length_a   1.000
_cell.length_b   1.000
_cell.length_c   1.000
_cell.angle_alpha   90.00
_cell.angle_beta   90.00
_cell.angle_gamma   90.00
#
_symmetry.space_group_name_H-M   'P 1'
#
loop_
_entity.id
_entity.type
_entity.pdbx_description
1 polymer ?
#
loop_
_entity_poly.entity_id
_entity_poly.type
_entity_poly.pdbx_seq_one_letter_code
_entity_poly.pdbx_strand_id
1 'polypeptide(L)'
;MYEIFPLWSENTSNPFEEDWRKVEAALNATMHPENWGFWIDWYQAQLDGRPMLPDNDAHWDMLAEIFEVSDTSRFQEEDWKKGADHINPLIREIYERWQLLGEVKEIQDALKNIRQLMLDYERRQHNLPEAMREEPTELTARYAFLSDRLEEIEAELDTPKPDFPKLRALASGLWEAIEALGNYCKKLGDAAAMKAAGTIGVGAGGYALDNLLLNGRLTEFATRLLQFASGGP
;
A
#
# COMPACT_ATOMS: atom_id res chain seq x y z
N MET A 1 -18.83 14.34 -2.23
CA MET A 1 -18.23 13.45 -3.23
C MET A 1 -18.10 14.26 -4.51
N TYR A 2 -16.89 14.70 -4.83
CA TYR A 2 -16.60 15.44 -6.06
C TYR A 2 -16.34 14.42 -7.17
N GLU A 3 -17.20 14.34 -8.17
CA GLU A 3 -16.98 13.47 -9.33
C GLU A 3 -15.83 14.01 -10.19
N ILE A 4 -14.94 13.12 -10.62
CA ILE A 4 -13.84 13.44 -11.53
C ILE A 4 -14.35 13.18 -12.95
N PHE A 5 -14.28 14.20 -13.79
CA PHE A 5 -14.61 14.11 -15.20
C PHE A 5 -13.35 14.30 -16.04
N PRO A 6 -13.26 13.67 -17.22
CA PRO A 6 -12.18 13.97 -18.15
C PRO A 6 -12.25 15.45 -18.55
N LEU A 7 -11.10 16.03 -18.93
CA LEU A 7 -11.01 17.46 -19.31
C LEU A 7 -11.78 17.83 -20.59
N TRP A 8 -12.47 16.88 -21.23
CA TRP A 8 -13.28 17.06 -22.44
C TRP A 8 -14.68 16.46 -22.24
N SER A 9 -15.58 16.72 -23.19
CA SER A 9 -16.95 16.20 -23.12
C SER A 9 -17.01 14.68 -23.17
N GLU A 10 -17.86 14.07 -22.34
CA GLU A 10 -18.01 12.60 -22.20
C GLU A 10 -18.24 11.83 -23.52
N ASN A 11 -18.72 12.51 -24.57
CA ASN A 11 -19.07 11.89 -25.86
C ASN A 11 -18.01 12.11 -26.97
N THR A 12 -16.82 12.59 -26.63
CA THR A 12 -15.71 12.76 -27.57
C THR A 12 -14.51 11.93 -27.14
N SER A 13 -13.82 11.31 -28.09
CA SER A 13 -12.50 10.72 -27.85
C SER A 13 -11.54 11.79 -27.34
N ASN A 14 -10.57 11.39 -26.50
CA ASN A 14 -9.55 12.28 -25.95
C ASN A 14 -8.86 13.07 -27.08
N PRO A 15 -9.09 14.40 -27.18
CA PRO A 15 -8.53 15.19 -28.27
C PRO A 15 -7.01 15.38 -28.13
N PHE A 16 -6.44 15.07 -26.97
CA PHE A 16 -5.02 15.25 -26.65
C PHE A 16 -4.23 13.94 -26.64
N GLU A 17 -4.85 12.80 -26.92
CA GLU A 17 -4.22 11.47 -26.75
C GLU A 17 -2.90 11.34 -27.55
N GLU A 18 -2.92 11.74 -28.82
CA GLU A 18 -1.75 11.61 -29.70
C GLU A 18 -0.61 12.55 -29.28
N ASP A 19 -0.95 13.78 -28.89
CA ASP A 19 0.03 14.78 -28.47
C ASP A 19 0.60 14.44 -27.09
N TRP A 20 -0.24 13.94 -26.17
CA TRP A 20 0.20 13.47 -24.87
C TRP A 20 1.17 12.30 -25.00
N ARG A 21 0.89 11.30 -25.84
CA ARG A 21 1.83 10.19 -26.10
C ARG A 21 3.20 10.66 -26.58
N LYS A 22 3.27 11.73 -27.38
CA LYS A 22 4.54 12.31 -27.84
C LYS A 22 5.28 12.98 -26.68
N VAL A 23 4.58 13.72 -25.83
CA VAL A 23 5.14 14.38 -24.66
C VAL A 23 5.63 13.35 -23.63
N GLU A 24 4.83 12.36 -23.30
CA GLU A 24 5.19 11.28 -22.38
C GLU A 24 6.44 10.52 -22.85
N ALA A 25 6.49 10.15 -24.14
CA ALA A 25 7.66 9.50 -24.72
C ALA A 25 8.92 10.40 -24.66
N ALA A 26 8.77 11.71 -24.88
CA ALA A 26 9.87 12.65 -24.79
C ALA A 26 10.35 12.82 -23.33
N LEU A 27 9.43 12.95 -22.37
CA LEU A 27 9.76 13.06 -20.95
C LEU A 27 10.51 11.82 -20.46
N ASN A 28 10.00 10.63 -20.75
CA ASN A 28 10.65 9.36 -20.39
C ASN A 28 12.04 9.18 -21.02
N ALA A 29 12.28 9.78 -22.20
CA ALA A 29 13.55 9.66 -22.90
C ALA A 29 14.60 10.72 -22.50
N THR A 30 14.17 11.87 -21.96
CA THR A 30 15.05 13.05 -21.84
C THR A 30 15.17 13.63 -20.43
N MET A 31 14.22 13.33 -19.54
CA MET A 31 14.21 13.86 -18.18
C MET A 31 14.10 12.70 -17.22
N HIS A 32 14.99 12.64 -16.22
CA HIS A 32 14.91 11.80 -15.03
C HIS A 32 13.43 11.52 -14.65
N PRO A 33 12.84 10.41 -15.11
CA PRO A 33 11.39 10.20 -15.02
C PRO A 33 10.94 10.11 -13.57
N GLU A 34 11.84 9.71 -12.66
CA GLU A 34 11.67 9.73 -11.21
C GLU A 34 11.34 11.12 -10.62
N ASN A 35 11.64 12.20 -11.34
CA ASN A 35 11.34 13.57 -10.92
C ASN A 35 10.04 14.13 -11.50
N TRP A 36 9.45 13.47 -12.51
CA TRP A 36 8.24 13.94 -13.19
C TRP A 36 7.05 12.98 -13.05
N GLY A 37 7.25 11.81 -12.41
CA GLY A 37 6.23 10.78 -12.25
C GLY A 37 4.88 11.29 -11.78
N PHE A 38 4.84 12.08 -10.69
CA PHE A 38 3.59 12.69 -10.21
C PHE A 38 2.86 13.50 -11.29
N TRP A 39 3.57 14.36 -12.03
CA TRP A 39 2.96 15.23 -13.03
C TRP A 39 2.44 14.45 -14.24
N ILE A 40 3.16 13.40 -14.63
CA ILE A 40 2.75 12.48 -15.70
C ILE A 40 1.48 11.74 -15.27
N ASP A 41 1.50 11.13 -14.09
CA ASP A 41 0.37 10.37 -13.54
C ASP A 41 -0.85 11.27 -13.32
N TRP A 42 -0.64 12.49 -12.81
CA TRP A 42 -1.69 13.47 -12.61
C TRP A 42 -2.34 13.84 -13.94
N TYR A 43 -1.56 14.22 -14.94
CA TYR A 43 -2.11 14.63 -16.23
C TYR A 43 -2.82 13.46 -16.91
N GLN A 44 -2.24 12.24 -16.89
CA GLN A 44 -2.91 11.05 -17.42
C GLN A 44 -4.22 10.76 -16.68
N ALA A 45 -4.28 10.91 -15.36
CA ALA A 45 -5.51 10.70 -14.59
C ALA A 45 -6.60 11.72 -14.97
N GLN A 46 -6.23 12.98 -15.20
CA GLN A 46 -7.15 14.02 -15.70
C GLN A 46 -7.64 13.73 -17.12
N LEU A 47 -6.76 13.15 -17.97
CA LEU A 47 -7.18 12.67 -19.27
C LEU A 47 -8.19 11.52 -19.11
N ASP A 48 -7.87 10.50 -18.33
CA ASP A 48 -8.74 9.33 -18.19
C ASP A 48 -10.04 9.62 -17.42
N GLY A 49 -10.19 10.79 -16.81
CA GLY A 49 -11.33 11.13 -15.96
C GLY A 49 -11.39 10.25 -14.72
N ARG A 50 -10.23 9.91 -14.14
CA ARG A 50 -10.11 9.00 -12.99
C ARG A 50 -9.29 9.63 -11.87
N PRO A 51 -9.48 9.22 -10.61
CA PRO A 51 -8.59 9.65 -9.54
C PRO A 51 -7.19 9.05 -9.67
N MET A 52 -6.21 9.72 -9.06
CA MET A 52 -4.84 9.21 -8.92
C MET A 52 -4.71 8.16 -7.81
N LEU A 53 -5.62 8.16 -6.85
CA LEU A 53 -5.70 7.19 -5.75
C LEU A 53 -7.04 6.43 -5.84
N PRO A 54 -7.13 5.18 -5.34
CA PRO A 54 -8.37 4.39 -5.41
C PRO A 54 -9.55 5.05 -4.69
N ASP A 55 -9.29 5.74 -3.58
CA ASP A 55 -10.27 6.53 -2.85
C ASP A 55 -10.31 7.97 -3.37
N ASN A 56 -11.51 8.44 -3.70
CA ASN A 56 -11.73 9.75 -4.27
C ASN A 56 -11.52 10.86 -3.24
N ASP A 57 -11.91 10.66 -1.98
CA ASP A 57 -11.68 11.67 -0.94
C ASP A 57 -10.16 11.80 -0.67
N ALA A 58 -9.44 10.66 -0.58
CA ALA A 58 -7.98 10.64 -0.49
C ALA A 58 -7.29 11.33 -1.69
N HIS A 59 -7.83 11.17 -2.91
CA HIS A 59 -7.32 11.87 -4.09
C HIS A 59 -7.36 13.39 -3.91
N TRP A 60 -8.49 13.93 -3.45
CA TRP A 60 -8.62 15.38 -3.23
C TRP A 60 -7.78 15.87 -2.06
N ASP A 61 -7.71 15.12 -0.96
CA ASP A 61 -6.89 15.47 0.20
C ASP A 61 -5.39 15.51 -0.16
N MET A 62 -4.92 14.54 -0.95
CA MET A 62 -3.55 14.53 -1.49
C MET A 62 -3.30 15.76 -2.38
N LEU A 63 -4.21 16.09 -3.29
CA LEU A 63 -4.07 17.26 -4.15
C LEU A 63 -4.12 18.56 -3.35
N ALA A 64 -4.95 18.64 -2.30
CA ALA A 64 -4.99 19.78 -1.40
C ALA A 64 -3.65 19.96 -0.68
N GLU A 65 -3.08 18.90 -0.13
CA GLU A 65 -1.75 18.96 0.49
C GLU A 65 -0.65 19.41 -0.49
N ILE A 66 -0.78 19.07 -1.77
CA ILE A 66 0.17 19.44 -2.80
C ILE A 66 -0.01 20.88 -3.30
N PHE A 67 -1.24 21.31 -3.54
CA PHE A 67 -1.52 22.56 -4.27
C PHE A 67 -2.01 23.71 -3.38
N GLU A 68 -2.55 23.41 -2.20
CA GLU A 68 -3.06 24.45 -1.31
C GLU A 68 -1.88 25.27 -0.78
N VAL A 69 -1.91 26.58 -1.02
CA VAL A 69 -0.95 27.54 -0.45
C VAL A 69 -1.67 28.35 0.62
N SER A 70 -1.32 28.08 1.87
CA SER A 70 -1.84 28.72 3.08
C SER A 70 -0.76 28.80 4.15
N ASP A 71 -1.00 29.59 5.20
CA ASP A 71 -0.08 29.71 6.35
C ASP A 71 0.23 28.36 7.03
N THR A 72 -0.63 27.36 6.85
CA THR A 72 -0.49 26.02 7.41
C THR A 72 -0.13 24.96 6.37
N SER A 73 -0.02 25.33 5.10
CA SER A 73 0.26 24.42 4.01
C SER A 73 1.69 23.90 4.04
N ARG A 74 1.86 22.70 3.50
CA ARG A 74 3.17 22.05 3.34
C ARG A 74 4.11 22.83 2.42
N PHE A 75 3.53 23.51 1.42
CA PHE A 75 4.24 24.36 0.48
C PHE A 75 3.93 25.82 0.70
N GLN A 76 4.97 26.65 0.65
CA GLN A 76 4.85 28.10 0.63
C GLN A 76 5.07 28.62 -0.80
N GLU A 77 4.65 29.86 -1.08
CA GLU A 77 4.82 30.47 -2.42
C GLU A 77 6.30 30.49 -2.84
N GLU A 78 7.21 30.65 -1.89
CA GLU A 78 8.65 30.61 -2.09
C GLU A 78 9.17 29.26 -2.57
N ASP A 79 8.51 28.15 -2.21
CA ASP A 79 8.92 26.81 -2.66
C ASP A 79 8.65 26.64 -4.15
N TRP A 80 7.50 27.11 -4.64
CA TRP A 80 7.16 27.10 -6.06
C TRP A 80 8.13 27.95 -6.90
N LYS A 81 8.62 29.06 -6.34
CA LYS A 81 9.58 29.96 -7.02
C LYS A 81 10.98 29.38 -7.15
N LYS A 82 11.35 28.36 -6.36
CA LYS A 82 12.66 27.68 -6.45
C LYS A 82 12.77 26.73 -7.65
N GLY A 83 11.66 26.44 -8.32
CA GLY A 83 11.63 25.63 -9.54
C GLY A 83 11.55 24.12 -9.29
N ALA A 84 11.59 23.37 -10.40
CA ALA A 84 11.32 21.93 -10.44
C ALA A 84 12.22 21.10 -9.52
N ASP A 85 13.53 21.40 -9.49
CA ASP A 85 14.52 20.66 -8.69
C ASP A 85 14.24 20.73 -7.18
N HIS A 86 13.55 21.78 -6.73
CA HIS A 86 13.13 21.94 -5.34
C HIS A 86 11.76 21.31 -5.06
N ILE A 87 10.77 21.57 -5.92
CA ILE A 87 9.39 21.18 -5.63
C ILE A 87 9.11 19.70 -5.95
N ASN A 88 9.71 19.14 -6.99
CA ASN A 88 9.41 17.78 -7.43
C ASN A 88 9.77 16.72 -6.37
N PRO A 89 10.92 16.77 -5.67
CA PRO A 89 11.21 15.83 -4.59
C PRO A 89 10.19 15.89 -3.45
N LEU A 90 9.71 17.10 -3.11
CA LEU A 90 8.74 17.28 -2.04
C LEU A 90 7.35 16.76 -2.42
N ILE A 91 6.93 17.00 -3.66
CA ILE A 91 5.69 16.45 -4.21
C ILE A 91 5.76 14.93 -4.27
N ARG A 92 6.89 14.37 -4.71
CA ARG A 92 7.12 12.92 -4.75
C ARG A 92 6.98 12.31 -3.36
N GLU A 93 7.56 12.91 -2.33
CA GLU A 93 7.42 12.43 -0.95
C GLU A 93 5.95 12.38 -0.52
N ILE A 94 5.17 13.42 -0.80
CA ILE A 94 3.73 13.45 -0.50
C ILE A 94 3.02 12.34 -1.27
N TYR A 95 3.27 12.25 -2.58
CA TYR A 95 2.58 11.31 -3.46
C TYR A 95 2.84 9.86 -3.06
N GLU A 96 4.10 9.49 -2.84
CA GLU A 96 4.49 8.15 -2.39
C GLU A 96 3.89 7.82 -1.02
N ARG A 97 3.87 8.78 -0.08
CA ARG A 97 3.24 8.59 1.24
C ARG A 97 1.75 8.25 1.11
N TRP A 98 1.02 8.98 0.28
CA TRP A 98 -0.40 8.75 0.07
C TRP A 98 -0.69 7.42 -0.65
N GLN A 99 0.15 7.01 -1.60
CA GLN A 99 0.06 5.68 -2.21
C GLN A 99 0.27 4.57 -1.16
N LEU A 100 1.31 4.68 -0.33
CA LEU A 100 1.56 3.73 0.76
C LEU A 100 0.43 3.69 1.79
N LEU A 101 -0.18 4.85 2.10
CA LEU A 101 -1.33 4.95 2.99
C LEU A 101 -2.57 4.24 2.42
N GLY A 102 -2.81 4.37 1.11
CA GLY A 102 -3.86 3.60 0.45
C GLY A 102 -3.59 2.10 0.47
N GLU A 103 -2.36 1.70 0.16
CA GLU A 103 -1.95 0.30 0.11
C GLU A 103 -2.05 -0.40 1.47
N VAL A 104 -1.62 0.25 2.56
CA VAL A 104 -1.72 -0.35 3.90
C VAL A 104 -3.18 -0.58 4.31
N LYS A 105 -4.07 0.36 4.00
CA LYS A 105 -5.51 0.24 4.25
C LYS A 105 -6.12 -0.93 3.48
N GLU A 106 -5.78 -1.07 2.20
CA GLU A 106 -6.23 -2.20 1.38
C GLU A 106 -5.71 -3.55 1.90
N ILE A 107 -4.44 -3.60 2.35
CA ILE A 107 -3.86 -4.80 2.96
C ILE A 107 -4.58 -5.15 4.26
N GLN A 108 -4.83 -4.17 5.13
CA GLN A 108 -5.57 -4.40 6.37
C GLN A 108 -7.00 -4.91 6.08
N ASP A 109 -7.68 -4.35 5.08
CA ASP A 109 -9.00 -4.83 4.65
C ASP A 109 -8.96 -6.26 4.11
N ALA A 110 -7.94 -6.61 3.31
CA ALA A 110 -7.73 -7.98 2.87
C ALA A 110 -7.49 -8.94 4.06
N LEU A 111 -6.72 -8.49 5.05
CA LEU A 111 -6.43 -9.26 6.27
C LEU A 111 -7.68 -9.45 7.15
N LYS A 112 -8.62 -8.49 7.22
CA LYS A 112 -9.89 -8.64 7.96
C LYS A 112 -10.66 -9.90 7.54
N ASN A 113 -10.66 -10.25 6.25
CA ASN A 113 -11.29 -11.47 5.75
C ASN A 113 -10.63 -12.74 6.33
N ILE A 114 -9.30 -12.74 6.43
CA ILE A 114 -8.52 -13.85 7.02
C ILE A 114 -8.81 -13.96 8.52
N ARG A 115 -8.86 -12.82 9.24
CA ARG A 115 -9.25 -12.79 10.65
C ARG A 115 -10.64 -13.38 10.88
N GLN A 116 -11.60 -13.06 10.02
CA GLN A 116 -12.96 -13.60 10.15
C GLN A 116 -12.98 -15.12 10.01
N LEU A 117 -12.19 -15.68 9.08
CA LEU A 117 -12.04 -17.14 8.95
C LEU A 117 -11.42 -17.77 10.21
N MET A 118 -10.44 -17.11 10.82
CA MET A 118 -9.82 -17.55 12.07
C MET A 118 -10.81 -17.52 13.24
N LEU A 119 -11.59 -16.44 13.38
CA LEU A 119 -12.65 -16.34 14.39
C LEU A 119 -13.74 -17.40 14.19
N ASP A 120 -14.11 -17.72 12.95
CA ASP A 120 -15.06 -18.80 12.65
C ASP A 120 -14.54 -20.17 13.06
N TYR A 121 -13.24 -20.40 12.89
CA TYR A 121 -12.56 -21.60 13.35
C TYR A 121 -12.58 -21.68 14.89
N GLU A 122 -12.17 -20.61 15.56
CA GLU A 122 -12.18 -20.52 17.03
C GLU A 122 -13.59 -20.72 17.60
N ARG A 123 -14.62 -20.15 16.97
CA ARG A 123 -16.03 -20.38 17.37
C ARG A 123 -16.45 -21.84 17.23
N ARG A 124 -16.02 -22.54 16.17
CA ARG A 124 -16.27 -23.98 16.02
C ARG A 124 -15.56 -24.79 17.10
N GLN A 125 -14.33 -24.41 17.46
CA GLN A 125 -13.58 -25.03 18.57
C GLN A 125 -14.31 -24.87 19.91
N HIS A 126 -14.88 -23.69 20.19
CA HIS A 126 -15.64 -23.46 21.43
C HIS A 126 -16.88 -24.37 21.56
N ASN A 127 -17.47 -24.80 20.44
CA ASN A 127 -18.58 -25.75 20.41
C ASN A 127 -18.16 -27.21 20.63
N LEU A 128 -16.86 -27.50 20.68
CA LEU A 128 -16.34 -28.83 21.00
C LEU A 128 -16.19 -29.02 22.52
N PRO A 129 -16.31 -30.28 23.02
CA PRO A 129 -15.93 -30.62 24.38
C PRO A 129 -14.49 -30.17 24.68
N GLU A 130 -14.21 -29.73 25.90
CA GLU A 130 -12.91 -29.15 26.29
C GLU A 130 -11.71 -30.04 25.94
N ALA A 131 -11.84 -31.36 26.10
CA ALA A 131 -10.82 -32.35 25.73
C ALA A 131 -10.55 -32.48 24.22
N MET A 132 -11.39 -31.88 23.37
CA MET A 132 -11.28 -31.85 21.91
C MET A 132 -10.96 -30.46 21.37
N ARG A 133 -10.82 -29.45 22.24
CA ARG A 133 -10.47 -28.09 21.84
C ARG A 133 -8.98 -28.01 21.54
N GLU A 134 -8.65 -27.34 20.46
CA GLU A 134 -7.30 -26.89 20.17
C GLU A 134 -7.07 -25.51 20.79
N GLU A 135 -5.91 -25.30 21.42
CA GLU A 135 -5.49 -23.99 21.93
C GLU A 135 -5.37 -22.96 20.78
N PRO A 136 -5.55 -21.65 21.07
CA PRO A 136 -5.29 -20.60 20.09
C PRO A 136 -3.92 -20.82 19.47
N THR A 137 -3.92 -21.05 18.17
CA THR A 137 -2.70 -21.45 17.49
C THR A 137 -1.68 -20.31 17.50
N GLU A 138 -0.41 -20.64 17.46
CA GLU A 138 0.69 -19.69 17.27
C GLU A 138 0.47 -18.80 16.01
N LEU A 139 -0.37 -19.23 15.06
CA LEU A 139 -0.87 -18.43 13.94
C LEU A 139 -1.67 -17.20 14.38
N THR A 140 -2.57 -17.32 15.38
CA THR A 140 -3.38 -16.20 15.89
C THR A 140 -2.51 -15.11 16.48
N ALA A 141 -1.49 -15.47 17.26
CA ALA A 141 -0.53 -14.52 17.81
C ALA A 141 0.28 -13.82 16.70
N ARG A 142 0.74 -14.57 15.69
CA ARG A 142 1.50 -14.02 14.56
C ARG A 142 0.66 -13.11 13.67
N TYR A 143 -0.62 -13.44 13.45
CA TYR A 143 -1.56 -12.59 12.74
C TYR A 143 -1.85 -11.29 13.49
N ALA A 144 -2.07 -11.37 14.81
CA ALA A 144 -2.28 -10.19 15.66
C ALA A 144 -1.08 -9.25 15.59
N PHE A 145 0.14 -9.78 15.73
CA PHE A 145 1.37 -9.00 15.59
C PHE A 145 1.46 -8.30 14.23
N LEU A 146 1.18 -9.01 13.13
CA LEU A 146 1.16 -8.41 11.78
C LEU A 146 0.14 -7.26 11.68
N SER A 147 -1.07 -7.46 12.21
CA SER A 147 -2.14 -6.46 12.18
C SER A 147 -1.75 -5.21 12.96
N ASP A 148 -1.23 -5.37 14.19
CA ASP A 148 -0.78 -4.26 15.03
C ASP A 148 0.34 -3.45 14.32
N ARG A 149 1.28 -4.12 13.64
CA ARG A 149 2.32 -3.43 12.87
C ARG A 149 1.74 -2.60 11.74
N LEU A 150 0.76 -3.11 11.00
CA LEU A 150 0.13 -2.39 9.90
C LEU A 150 -0.68 -1.19 10.38
N GLU A 151 -1.38 -1.31 11.52
CA GLU A 151 -2.08 -0.18 12.16
C GLU A 151 -1.11 0.93 12.57
N GLU A 152 0.05 0.58 13.14
CA GLU A 152 1.09 1.57 13.48
C GLU A 152 1.70 2.25 12.24
N ILE A 153 1.84 1.51 11.14
CA ILE A 153 2.31 2.06 9.85
C ILE A 153 1.28 3.01 9.27
N GLU A 154 0.01 2.62 9.22
CA GLU A 154 -1.10 3.47 8.76
C GLU A 154 -1.14 4.78 9.55
N ALA A 155 -1.13 4.71 10.88
CA ALA A 155 -1.17 5.88 11.74
C ALA A 155 0.03 6.83 11.52
N GLU A 156 1.21 6.28 11.25
CA GLU A 156 2.40 7.08 10.99
C GLU A 156 2.36 7.71 9.59
N LEU A 157 1.93 6.96 8.57
CA LEU A 157 1.77 7.44 7.20
C LEU A 157 0.66 8.49 7.08
N ASP A 158 -0.36 8.45 7.93
CA ASP A 158 -1.45 9.43 7.98
C ASP A 158 -0.99 10.79 8.53
N THR A 159 0.21 10.87 9.12
CA THR A 159 0.78 12.15 9.53
C THR A 159 1.32 12.94 8.32
N PRO A 160 1.13 14.27 8.27
CA PRO A 160 1.71 15.08 7.19
C PRO A 160 3.24 15.04 7.16
N LYS A 161 3.91 14.78 8.27
CA LYS A 161 5.37 14.67 8.35
C LYS A 161 5.74 13.42 9.14
N PRO A 162 5.78 12.25 8.49
CA PRO A 162 6.13 11.00 9.14
C PRO A 162 7.55 11.03 9.72
N ASP A 163 7.72 10.36 10.85
CA ASP A 163 9.02 10.01 11.42
C ASP A 163 9.62 8.86 10.60
N PHE A 164 10.51 9.21 9.66
CA PHE A 164 11.19 8.25 8.81
C PHE A 164 11.99 7.17 9.58
N PRO A 165 12.77 7.50 10.64
CA PRO A 165 13.34 6.49 11.53
C PRO A 165 12.31 5.50 12.07
N LYS A 166 11.15 5.97 12.53
CA LYS A 166 10.07 5.11 13.00
C LYS A 166 9.50 4.24 11.89
N LEU A 167 9.19 4.81 10.71
CA LEU A 167 8.72 4.04 9.56
C LEU A 167 9.71 2.95 9.14
N ARG A 168 11.01 3.23 9.18
CA ARG A 168 12.05 2.23 8.88
C ARG A 168 12.04 1.07 9.88
N ALA A 169 11.89 1.39 11.17
CA ALA A 169 11.79 0.37 12.22
C ALA A 169 10.52 -0.47 12.05
N LEU A 170 9.39 0.16 11.73
CA LEU A 170 8.12 -0.52 11.45
C LEU A 170 8.20 -1.41 10.20
N ALA A 171 8.80 -0.94 9.11
CA ALA A 171 9.02 -1.72 7.90
C ALA A 171 9.90 -2.96 8.16
N SER A 172 10.94 -2.81 8.99
CA SER A 172 11.81 -3.93 9.38
C SER A 172 11.04 -4.95 10.24
N GLY A 173 10.25 -4.48 11.21
CA GLY A 173 9.39 -5.35 12.02
C GLY A 173 8.29 -6.04 11.20
N LEU A 174 7.79 -5.39 10.15
CA LEU A 174 6.85 -6.00 9.21
C LEU A 174 7.50 -7.16 8.44
N TRP A 175 8.74 -6.99 7.97
CA TRP A 175 9.52 -8.09 7.38
C TRP A 175 9.69 -9.28 8.33
N GLU A 176 10.05 -9.01 9.60
CA GLU A 176 10.14 -10.05 10.61
C GLU A 176 8.80 -10.78 10.81
N ALA A 177 7.67 -10.05 10.80
CA ALA A 177 6.33 -10.64 10.88
C ALA A 177 6.02 -11.56 9.69
N ILE A 178 6.38 -11.14 8.47
CA ILE A 178 6.21 -11.92 7.24
C ILE A 178 7.04 -13.20 7.30
N GLU A 179 8.31 -13.12 7.68
CA GLU A 179 9.20 -14.28 7.82
C GLU A 179 8.71 -15.22 8.91
N ALA A 180 8.27 -14.67 10.04
CA ALA A 180 7.69 -15.39 11.15
C ALA A 180 6.48 -16.22 10.69
N LEU A 181 5.49 -15.60 10.05
CA LEU A 181 4.33 -16.31 9.49
C LEU A 181 4.76 -17.40 8.51
N GLY A 182 5.70 -17.08 7.61
CA GLY A 182 6.26 -18.04 6.67
C GLY A 182 6.90 -19.26 7.30
N ASN A 183 7.71 -19.07 8.34
CA ASN A 183 8.41 -20.15 9.03
C ASN A 183 7.45 -21.03 9.82
N TYR A 184 6.40 -20.46 10.41
CA TYR A 184 5.33 -21.24 11.04
C TYR A 184 4.61 -22.15 10.03
N CYS A 185 4.24 -21.61 8.87
CA CYS A 185 3.61 -22.40 7.81
C CYS A 185 4.52 -23.50 7.26
N LYS A 186 5.84 -23.28 7.18
CA LYS A 186 6.81 -24.34 6.84
C LYS A 186 6.81 -25.48 7.86
N LYS A 187 6.80 -25.17 9.16
CA LYS A 187 6.80 -26.18 10.24
C LYS A 187 5.56 -27.09 10.23
N LEU A 188 4.41 -26.56 9.84
CA LEU A 188 3.18 -27.35 9.66
C LEU A 188 3.22 -28.28 8.43
N GLY A 189 4.20 -28.09 7.54
CA GLY A 189 4.32 -28.76 6.24
C GLY A 189 5.13 -30.06 6.21
N ASP A 190 5.61 -30.61 7.32
CA ASP A 190 6.35 -31.88 7.29
C ASP A 190 5.41 -33.10 7.16
N ALA A 191 5.29 -33.57 5.90
CA ALA A 191 5.00 -34.92 5.40
C ALA A 191 3.63 -35.61 5.57
N ALA A 192 2.79 -35.31 6.57
CA ALA A 192 1.51 -36.02 6.76
C ALA A 192 0.26 -35.22 6.30
N ALA A 193 0.29 -33.90 6.38
CA ALA A 193 -0.86 -33.03 6.09
C ALA A 193 -1.18 -32.87 4.59
N MET A 194 -0.19 -33.08 3.71
CA MET A 194 -0.37 -32.93 2.25
C MET A 194 -1.32 -33.95 1.61
N LYS A 195 -1.64 -35.07 2.28
CA LYS A 195 -2.55 -36.10 1.73
C LYS A 195 -4.02 -35.96 2.16
N ALA A 196 -4.33 -35.08 3.11
CA ALA A 196 -5.69 -34.88 3.62
C ALA A 196 -6.31 -33.51 3.22
N ALA A 197 -5.53 -32.62 2.60
CA ALA A 197 -5.97 -31.25 2.32
C ALA A 197 -6.80 -31.15 1.03
N GLY A 198 -8.11 -31.31 1.17
CA GLY A 198 -9.10 -30.75 0.26
C GLY A 198 -9.42 -29.27 0.53
N THR A 199 -8.70 -28.58 1.42
CA THR A 199 -9.06 -27.23 1.86
C THR A 199 -7.83 -26.39 2.21
N ILE A 200 -7.33 -25.62 1.25
CA ILE A 200 -6.23 -24.64 1.40
C ILE A 200 -4.85 -25.31 1.36
N GLY A 201 -4.30 -25.40 0.15
CA GLY A 201 -2.93 -25.84 -0.09
C GLY A 201 -1.94 -24.80 0.43
N VAL A 202 -1.22 -25.15 1.49
CA VAL A 202 -0.09 -24.35 1.99
C VAL A 202 1.16 -25.20 1.85
N GLY A 203 1.91 -24.92 0.79
CA GLY A 203 3.13 -25.62 0.44
C GLY A 203 4.14 -24.68 -0.20
N ALA A 204 4.55 -23.63 0.52
CA ALA A 204 5.85 -22.97 0.37
C ALA A 204 6.04 -21.90 1.46
N GLY A 205 7.26 -21.38 1.61
CA GLY A 205 7.66 -20.47 2.71
C GLY A 205 6.94 -19.12 2.78
N GLY A 206 7.43 -18.16 3.60
CA GLY A 206 6.78 -16.85 3.80
C GLY A 206 6.36 -16.11 2.53
N TYR A 207 7.20 -16.16 1.50
CA TYR A 207 6.88 -15.67 0.15
C TYR A 207 5.65 -16.34 -0.49
N ALA A 208 5.41 -17.61 -0.22
CA ALA A 208 4.25 -18.31 -0.75
C ALA A 208 3.00 -18.13 0.09
N LEU A 209 3.10 -17.77 1.37
CA LEU A 209 1.92 -17.39 2.14
C LEU A 209 1.43 -16.01 1.74
N ASP A 210 2.33 -15.05 1.58
CA ASP A 210 2.02 -13.74 1.01
C ASP A 210 1.48 -13.89 -0.43
N ASN A 211 2.09 -14.72 -1.28
CA ASN A 211 1.52 -15.01 -2.60
C ASN A 211 0.17 -15.74 -2.55
N LEU A 212 -0.05 -16.65 -1.59
CA LEU A 212 -1.29 -17.41 -1.47
C LEU A 212 -2.45 -16.57 -0.91
N LEU A 213 -2.16 -15.66 0.02
CA LEU A 213 -3.17 -14.89 0.74
C LEU A 213 -3.37 -13.48 0.17
N LEU A 214 -2.29 -12.88 -0.34
CA LEU A 214 -2.22 -11.47 -0.72
C LEU A 214 -1.48 -11.26 -2.06
N ASN A 215 -1.18 -12.31 -2.83
CA ASN A 215 -0.45 -12.25 -4.11
C ASN A 215 0.91 -11.50 -4.06
N GLY A 216 1.63 -11.57 -2.92
CA GLY A 216 2.96 -10.94 -2.79
C GLY A 216 2.92 -9.46 -2.37
N ARG A 217 1.72 -8.91 -2.19
CA ARG A 217 1.51 -7.48 -1.89
C ARG A 217 2.13 -7.05 -0.56
N LEU A 218 2.17 -7.92 0.45
CA LEU A 218 2.69 -7.55 1.77
C LEU A 218 4.21 -7.35 1.74
N THR A 219 4.91 -8.21 1.00
CA THR A 219 6.35 -8.14 0.78
C THR A 219 6.73 -6.94 -0.09
N GLU A 220 5.97 -6.70 -1.16
CA GLU A 220 6.17 -5.53 -2.02
C GLU A 220 5.95 -4.23 -1.24
N PHE A 221 4.87 -4.16 -0.47
CA PHE A 221 4.58 -3.03 0.40
C PHE A 221 5.70 -2.78 1.42
N ALA A 222 6.15 -3.81 2.14
CA ALA A 222 7.24 -3.68 3.11
C ALA A 222 8.55 -3.18 2.46
N THR A 223 8.81 -3.58 1.21
CA THR A 223 9.96 -3.12 0.43
C THR A 223 9.85 -1.64 0.07
N ARG A 224 8.71 -1.23 -0.49
CA ARG A 224 8.46 0.18 -0.88
C ARG A 224 8.43 1.09 0.33
N LEU A 225 7.84 0.65 1.44
CA LEU A 225 7.86 1.39 2.71
C LEU A 225 9.29 1.61 3.22
N LEU A 226 10.16 0.61 3.12
CA LEU A 226 11.56 0.72 3.55
C LEU A 226 12.37 1.68 2.65
N GLN A 227 12.10 1.67 1.33
CA GLN A 227 12.69 2.60 0.36
C GLN A 227 12.26 4.04 0.67
N PHE A 228 10.95 4.28 0.80
CA PHE A 228 10.38 5.56 1.20
C PHE A 228 10.99 6.06 2.51
N ALA A 229 11.03 5.20 3.54
CA ALA A 229 11.61 5.54 4.84
C ALA A 229 13.13 5.79 4.83
N SER A 230 13.80 5.39 3.74
CA SER A 230 15.25 5.56 3.56
C SER A 230 15.66 6.76 2.72
N GLY A 231 14.69 7.56 2.27
CA GLY A 231 14.95 8.75 1.47
C GLY A 231 15.05 8.48 -0.03
N GLY A 232 14.48 7.38 -0.53
CA GLY A 232 14.19 7.20 -1.95
C GLY A 232 14.10 5.76 -2.44
N PRO A 233 13.70 5.57 -3.72
CA PRO A 233 14.45 4.68 -4.61
C PRO A 233 15.87 5.22 -4.91
#